data_AF-D7TT39-F1
#
_entry.id   AF-D7TT39-F1
#
_cell.length_a   1.000
_cell.length_b   1.000
_cell.length_c   1.000
_cell.angle_alpha   90.00
_cell.angle_beta   90.00
_cell.angle_gamma   90.00
#
_symmetry.space_group_name_H-M   'P 1'
#
loop_
_entity.id
_entity.type
_entity.pdbx_description
1 polymer ?
#
loop_
_entity_poly.entity_id
_entity_poly.type
_entity_poly.pdbx_seq_one_letter_code
_entity_poly.pdbx_strand_id
1 'polypeptide(L)'
;MGKKLDYLLGRSFKISKLKTLVNLAISRLAVLKNQRQVRCSHARTDVIQLLNLGHQEPALLRVEYVIKEQNMLDVFLMIEAYCHLLIERITLFQNKECPDELKEAVSSLIFATSRCGGFPELQQIREMFVSRFGKEFAARAAELQNNCGVNLKARI
;
A
#
# COMPACT_ATOMS: atom_id res chain seq x y z
N MET A 1 15.93 -27.58 -25.31
CA MET A 1 16.89 -27.03 -24.32
C MET A 1 16.51 -25.64 -23.79
N GLY A 2 15.21 -25.29 -23.64
CA GLY A 2 14.81 -23.88 -23.38
C GLY A 2 14.33 -23.51 -21.97
N LYS A 3 14.12 -24.46 -21.04
CA LYS A 3 13.41 -24.19 -19.76
C LYS A 3 14.27 -24.32 -18.49
N LYS A 4 15.51 -24.81 -18.60
CA LYS A 4 16.39 -25.08 -17.44
C LYS A 4 17.23 -23.85 -17.02
N LEU A 5 17.37 -22.85 -17.92
CA LEU A 5 18.16 -21.63 -17.71
C LEU A 5 17.36 -20.47 -17.09
N ASP A 6 16.04 -20.41 -17.30
CA ASP A 6 15.12 -19.48 -16.60
C ASP A 6 15.15 -19.64 -15.07
N TYR A 7 15.61 -20.83 -14.65
CA TYR A 7 15.62 -21.32 -13.28
C TYR A 7 16.94 -21.12 -12.52
N LEU A 8 17.95 -20.43 -13.09
CA LEU A 8 19.05 -19.86 -12.29
C LEU A 8 18.66 -18.53 -11.59
N LEU A 9 17.34 -18.32 -11.47
CA LEU A 9 16.64 -17.81 -10.27
C LEU A 9 16.16 -16.36 -10.27
N GLY A 10 15.87 -15.78 -11.43
CA GLY A 10 15.10 -14.55 -11.53
C GLY A 10 13.89 -14.76 -12.41
N ARG A 11 12.72 -15.09 -11.84
CA ARG A 11 11.44 -15.11 -12.60
C ARG A 11 11.39 -13.85 -13.44
N SER A 12 11.37 -13.99 -14.77
CA SER A 12 11.32 -12.81 -15.64
C SER A 12 10.13 -11.96 -15.23
N PHE A 13 10.40 -10.70 -14.87
CA PHE A 13 9.38 -9.76 -14.47
C PHE A 13 8.41 -9.58 -15.65
N LYS A 14 7.16 -9.99 -15.47
CA LYS A 14 6.13 -9.89 -16.52
C LYS A 14 5.27 -8.67 -16.27
N ILE A 15 5.39 -7.68 -17.16
CA ILE A 15 4.59 -6.45 -17.13
C ILE A 15 3.09 -6.76 -17.14
N SER A 16 2.66 -7.73 -17.93
CA SER A 16 1.26 -8.18 -17.97
C SER A 16 0.79 -8.72 -16.61
N LYS A 17 1.65 -9.48 -15.91
CA LYS A 17 1.35 -9.98 -14.56
C LYS A 17 1.27 -8.85 -13.54
N LEU A 18 2.17 -7.87 -13.59
CA LEU A 18 2.09 -6.68 -12.73
C LEU A 18 0.77 -5.96 -12.98
N LYS A 19 0.42 -5.68 -14.24
CA LYS A 19 -0.82 -4.99 -14.59
C LYS A 19 -2.06 -5.72 -14.07
N THR A 20 -2.15 -7.04 -14.26
CA THR A 20 -3.28 -7.84 -13.72
C THR A 20 -3.36 -7.72 -12.20
N LEU A 21 -2.22 -7.86 -11.51
CA LEU A 21 -2.20 -7.83 -10.06
C LEU A 21 -2.55 -6.44 -9.50
N VAL A 22 -2.07 -5.37 -10.12
CA VAL A 22 -2.41 -3.99 -9.72
C VAL A 22 -3.89 -3.70 -9.91
N ASN A 23 -4.52 -4.21 -10.98
CA ASN A 23 -5.98 -4.09 -11.13
C ASN A 23 -6.75 -4.86 -10.05
N LEU A 24 -6.28 -6.06 -9.68
CA LEU A 24 -6.86 -6.81 -8.55
C LEU A 24 -6.72 -6.02 -7.24
N ALA A 25 -5.58 -5.38 -7.01
CA ALA A 25 -5.35 -4.54 -5.85
C ALA A 25 -6.32 -3.34 -5.79
N ILE A 26 -6.57 -2.68 -6.93
CA ILE A 26 -7.56 -1.58 -7.02
C ILE A 26 -8.97 -2.09 -6.67
N SER A 27 -9.39 -3.24 -7.22
CA SER A 27 -10.70 -3.83 -6.89
C SER A 27 -10.82 -4.17 -5.40
N ARG A 28 -9.76 -4.71 -4.78
CA ARG A 28 -9.71 -4.96 -3.33
C ARG A 28 -9.80 -3.66 -2.53
N LEU A 29 -9.09 -2.62 -2.95
CA LEU A 29 -9.08 -1.31 -2.28
C LEU A 29 -10.46 -0.68 -2.23
N ALA A 30 -11.27 -0.82 -3.28
CA ALA A 30 -12.65 -0.35 -3.26
C ALA A 30 -13.44 -0.93 -2.07
N VAL A 31 -13.30 -2.24 -1.82
CA VAL A 31 -13.95 -2.93 -0.69
C VAL A 31 -13.37 -2.49 0.64
N LEU A 32 -12.03 -2.50 0.77
CA LEU A 32 -11.34 -2.15 2.03
C LEU A 32 -11.62 -0.71 2.46
N LYS A 33 -11.61 0.24 1.53
CA LYS A 33 -11.94 1.64 1.79
C LYS A 33 -13.38 1.79 2.27
N ASN A 34 -14.34 1.15 1.59
CA ASN A 34 -15.75 1.19 2.00
C ASN A 34 -15.94 0.66 3.43
N GLN A 35 -15.31 -0.48 3.76
CA GLN A 35 -15.36 -1.03 5.12
C GLN A 35 -14.79 -0.07 6.16
N ARG A 36 -13.64 0.57 5.89
CA ARG A 36 -13.02 1.55 6.79
C ARG A 36 -13.86 2.82 6.92
N GLN A 37 -14.44 3.31 5.84
CA GLN A 37 -15.32 4.49 5.85
C GLN A 37 -16.55 4.27 6.73
N VAL A 38 -17.19 3.10 6.62
CA VAL A 38 -18.32 2.72 7.48
C VAL A 38 -17.90 2.66 8.96
N ARG A 39 -16.77 2.02 9.27
CA ARG A 39 -16.24 1.96 10.65
C ARG A 39 -15.94 3.34 11.23
N CYS A 40 -15.33 4.21 10.43
CA CYS A 40 -15.03 5.58 10.81
C CYS A 40 -16.32 6.38 11.07
N SER A 41 -17.33 6.22 10.20
CA SER A 41 -18.64 6.85 10.38
C SER A 41 -19.32 6.41 11.68
N HIS A 42 -19.39 5.10 11.94
CA HIS A 42 -19.97 4.59 13.19
C HIS A 42 -19.21 5.08 14.42
N ALA A 43 -17.87 5.06 14.38
CA ALA A 43 -17.07 5.53 15.50
C ALA A 43 -17.27 7.03 15.79
N ARG A 44 -17.46 7.86 14.75
CA ARG A 44 -17.81 9.28 14.94
C ARG A 44 -19.18 9.44 15.58
N THR A 45 -20.18 8.66 15.17
CA THR A 45 -21.50 8.66 15.80
C THR A 45 -21.40 8.28 17.28
N ASP A 46 -20.62 7.25 17.61
CA ASP A 46 -20.43 6.82 19.00
C ASP A 46 -19.76 7.91 19.85
N VAL A 47 -18.78 8.64 19.30
CA VAL A 47 -18.18 9.79 19.99
C VAL A 47 -19.25 10.82 20.37
N ILE A 48 -20.12 11.18 19.41
CA ILE A 48 -21.20 12.15 19.65
C ILE A 48 -22.14 11.65 20.75
N GLN A 49 -22.53 10.38 20.71
CA GLN A 49 -23.42 9.78 21.72
C GLN A 49 -22.78 9.78 23.11
N LEU A 50 -21.51 9.39 23.21
CA LEU A 50 -20.78 9.37 24.48
C LEU A 50 -20.62 10.76 25.08
N LEU A 51 -20.32 11.77 24.25
CA LEU A 51 -20.24 13.16 24.70
C LEU A 51 -21.60 13.68 25.20
N ASN A 52 -22.69 13.36 24.52
CA ASN A 52 -24.05 13.75 24.94
C ASN A 52 -24.45 13.12 26.29
N LEU A 53 -23.93 11.93 26.60
CA LEU A 53 -24.12 11.25 27.89
C LEU A 53 -23.15 11.74 28.98
N GLY A 54 -22.23 12.66 28.66
CA GLY A 54 -21.20 13.14 29.59
C GLY A 54 -20.04 12.17 29.82
N HIS A 55 -19.92 11.10 29.03
CA HIS A 55 -18.89 10.09 29.15
C HIS A 55 -17.59 10.52 28.44
N GLN A 56 -16.86 11.46 29.05
CA GLN A 56 -15.65 12.07 28.50
C GLN A 56 -14.52 11.05 28.24
N GLU A 57 -14.15 10.24 29.24
CA GLU A 57 -13.05 9.27 29.10
C GLU A 57 -13.31 8.22 28.00
N PRO A 58 -14.49 7.57 27.93
CA PRO A 58 -14.82 6.69 26.80
C PRO A 58 -14.86 7.41 25.45
N ALA A 59 -15.32 8.66 25.41
CA ALA A 59 -15.35 9.44 24.17
C ALA A 59 -13.93 9.70 23.64
N LEU A 60 -12.97 9.99 24.52
CA LEU A 60 -11.56 10.18 24.14
C LEU A 60 -10.95 8.93 23.51
N LEU A 61 -11.16 7.76 24.13
CA LEU A 61 -10.73 6.47 23.56
C LEU A 61 -11.40 6.19 22.21
N ARG A 62 -12.67 6.58 22.06
CA ARG A 62 -13.39 6.43 20.78
C ARG A 62 -12.83 7.36 19.70
N VAL A 63 -12.40 8.58 20.05
CA VAL A 63 -11.71 9.49 19.12
C VAL A 63 -10.40 8.89 18.64
N GLU A 64 -9.59 8.28 19.51
CA GLU A 64 -8.37 7.58 19.07
C GLU A 64 -8.67 6.49 18.03
N TYR A 65 -9.78 5.77 18.20
CA TYR A 65 -10.22 4.78 17.22
C TYR A 65 -10.63 5.44 15.89
N VAL A 66 -11.35 6.57 15.92
CA VAL A 66 -11.68 7.34 14.70
C VAL A 66 -10.40 7.73 13.95
N ILE A 67 -9.39 8.22 14.67
CA ILE A 67 -8.10 8.61 14.07
C ILE A 67 -7.43 7.40 13.42
N LYS A 68 -7.37 6.24 14.10
CA LYS A 68 -6.81 5.00 13.54
C LYS A 68 -7.51 4.55 12.26
N GLU A 69 -8.85 4.59 12.23
CA GLU A 69 -9.63 4.22 11.04
C GLU A 69 -9.43 5.22 9.89
N GLN A 70 -9.35 6.52 10.19
CA GLN A 70 -9.10 7.56 9.19
C GLN A 70 -7.69 7.46 8.60
N ASN A 71 -6.67 7.28 9.44
CA ASN A 71 -5.28 7.11 8.97
C ASN A 71 -5.17 5.90 8.03
N MET A 72 -5.81 4.78 8.37
CA MET A 72 -5.82 3.60 7.48
C MET A 72 -6.56 3.85 6.16
N LEU A 73 -7.64 4.65 6.17
CA LEU A 73 -8.33 5.04 4.95
C LEU A 73 -7.41 5.90 4.06
N ASP A 74 -6.66 6.83 4.64
CA ASP A 74 -5.72 7.69 3.91
C ASP A 74 -4.56 6.88 3.30
N VAL A 75 -4.08 5.86 4.01
CA VAL A 75 -3.11 4.89 3.47
C VAL A 75 -3.69 4.15 2.26
N PHE A 76 -4.94 3.69 2.33
CA PHE A 76 -5.59 3.01 1.20
C PHE A 76 -5.79 3.91 -0.01
N LEU A 77 -6.15 5.18 0.19
CA LEU A 77 -6.25 6.17 -0.89
C LEU A 77 -4.89 6.43 -1.54
N MET A 78 -3.82 6.52 -0.74
CA MET A 78 -2.45 6.65 -1.27
C MET A 78 -2.03 5.43 -2.09
N ILE A 79 -2.30 4.21 -1.60
CA ILE A 79 -1.99 2.98 -2.34
C ILE A 79 -2.76 2.95 -3.66
N GLU A 80 -4.05 3.30 -3.66
CA GLU A 80 -4.87 3.33 -4.88
C GLU A 80 -4.33 4.32 -5.91
N ALA A 81 -4.00 5.55 -5.48
CA ALA A 81 -3.40 6.55 -6.36
C ALA A 81 -2.10 6.03 -7.00
N TYR A 82 -1.23 5.37 -6.21
CA TYR A 82 -0.03 4.75 -6.75
C TYR A 82 -0.33 3.57 -7.67
N CYS A 83 -1.30 2.72 -7.36
CA CYS A 83 -1.73 1.67 -8.27
C CYS A 83 -2.18 2.23 -9.63
N HIS A 84 -2.92 3.34 -9.66
CA HIS A 84 -3.28 4.01 -10.90
C HIS A 84 -2.07 4.57 -11.65
N LEU A 85 -1.15 5.25 -10.95
CA LEU A 85 0.09 5.74 -11.54
C LEU A 85 0.93 4.61 -12.16
N LEU A 86 1.02 3.46 -11.48
CA LEU A 86 1.73 2.28 -11.99
C LEU A 86 1.11 1.74 -13.29
N ILE A 87 -0.21 1.76 -13.41
CA ILE A 87 -0.90 1.34 -14.63
C ILE A 87 -0.66 2.36 -15.76
N GLU A 88 -0.74 3.65 -15.46
CA GLU A 88 -0.51 4.72 -16.44
C GLU A 88 0.91 4.67 -17.01
N ARG A 89 1.91 4.43 -16.16
CA ARG A 89 3.34 4.40 -16.51
C ARG A 89 3.90 2.98 -16.65
N ILE A 90 3.05 1.99 -16.93
CA ILE A 90 3.41 0.56 -16.87
C ILE A 90 4.56 0.19 -17.83
N THR A 91 4.72 0.93 -18.94
CA THR A 91 5.78 0.71 -19.94
C THR A 91 7.17 1.00 -19.39
N LEU A 92 7.30 1.90 -18.41
CA LEU A 92 8.60 2.25 -17.81
C LEU A 92 9.22 1.08 -17.04
N PHE A 93 8.43 0.08 -16.64
CA PHE A 93 8.93 -1.14 -16.02
C PHE A 93 9.68 -2.08 -16.99
N GLN A 94 9.80 -1.74 -18.28
CA GLN A 94 10.71 -2.43 -19.19
C GLN A 94 12.18 -2.28 -18.77
N ASN A 95 12.53 -1.14 -18.15
CA ASN A 95 13.85 -0.86 -17.61
C ASN A 95 14.14 -1.66 -16.35
N LYS A 96 15.38 -2.14 -16.18
CA LYS A 96 15.78 -2.93 -14.99
C LYS A 96 15.83 -2.08 -13.72
N GLU A 97 16.19 -0.81 -13.85
CA GLU A 97 16.21 0.15 -12.76
C GLU A 97 14.83 0.77 -12.53
N CYS A 98 14.56 1.19 -11.29
CA CYS A 98 13.32 1.88 -10.96
C CYS A 98 13.38 3.31 -11.51
N PRO A 99 12.45 3.73 -12.38
CA PRO A 99 12.39 5.10 -12.87
C PRO A 99 12.22 6.09 -11.72
N ASP A 100 12.91 7.23 -11.76
CA ASP A 100 12.83 8.23 -10.69
C ASP A 100 11.39 8.71 -10.44
N GLU A 101 10.61 8.87 -11.50
CA GLU A 101 9.19 9.23 -11.45
C GLU A 101 8.31 8.21 -10.71
N LEU A 102 8.72 6.93 -10.66
CA LEU A 102 7.99 5.85 -10.00
C LEU A 102 8.59 5.45 -8.66
N LYS A 103 9.75 6.00 -8.30
CA LYS A 103 10.51 5.61 -7.11
C LYS A 103 9.71 5.84 -5.84
N GLU A 104 9.02 6.97 -5.73
CA GLU A 104 8.15 7.25 -4.58
C GLU A 104 6.99 6.24 -4.49
N ALA A 105 6.32 5.97 -5.60
CA ALA A 105 5.20 5.03 -5.63
C ALA A 105 5.64 3.61 -5.25
N VAL A 106 6.71 3.12 -5.87
CA VAL A 106 7.25 1.77 -5.61
C VAL A 106 7.72 1.64 -4.16
N SER A 107 8.51 2.60 -3.66
CA SER A 107 8.97 2.59 -2.26
C SER A 107 7.81 2.63 -1.27
N SER A 108 6.82 3.49 -1.52
CA SER A 108 5.66 3.64 -0.64
C SER A 108 4.80 2.38 -0.60
N LEU A 109 4.60 1.71 -1.74
CA LEU A 109 3.85 0.44 -1.81
C LEU A 109 4.58 -0.70 -1.07
N ILE A 110 5.90 -0.79 -1.21
CA ILE A 110 6.72 -1.74 -0.44
C ILE A 110 6.55 -1.49 1.05
N PHE A 111 6.66 -0.23 1.48
CA PHE A 111 6.55 0.15 2.88
C PHE A 111 5.14 -0.08 3.47
N ALA A 112 4.09 0.20 2.69
CA ALA A 112 2.70 0.02 3.12
C ALA A 112 2.33 -1.45 3.37
N THR A 113 3.09 -2.40 2.80
CA THR A 113 2.82 -3.83 2.92
C THR A 113 2.86 -4.32 4.37
N SER A 114 3.78 -3.82 5.20
CA SER A 114 3.87 -4.22 6.62
C SER A 114 2.69 -3.74 7.48
N ARG A 115 1.94 -2.75 6.99
CA ARG A 115 0.78 -2.15 7.68
C ARG A 115 -0.55 -2.75 7.21
N CYS A 116 -0.56 -3.44 6.08
CA CYS A 116 -1.78 -3.90 5.41
C CYS A 116 -1.88 -5.44 5.39
N GLY A 117 -1.88 -6.08 6.56
CA GLY A 117 -1.88 -7.56 6.66
C GLY A 117 -3.08 -8.26 5.99
N GLY A 118 -4.23 -7.58 5.85
CA GLY A 118 -5.42 -8.08 5.14
C GLY A 118 -5.39 -7.86 3.62
N PHE A 119 -4.25 -7.48 3.04
CA PHE A 119 -4.13 -7.07 1.63
C PHE A 119 -3.11 -7.94 0.85
N PRO A 120 -3.48 -9.18 0.47
CA PRO A 120 -2.55 -10.13 -0.13
C PRO A 120 -2.05 -9.71 -1.53
N GLU A 121 -2.83 -8.92 -2.27
CA GLU A 121 -2.41 -8.42 -3.58
C GLU A 121 -1.23 -7.42 -3.42
N LEU A 122 -1.24 -6.59 -2.38
CA LEU A 122 -0.14 -5.66 -2.08
C LEU A 122 1.15 -6.42 -1.71
N GLN A 123 1.03 -7.51 -0.94
CA GLN A 123 2.16 -8.38 -0.63
C GLN A 123 2.80 -8.97 -1.90
N GLN A 124 1.97 -9.44 -2.84
CA GLN A 124 2.46 -9.96 -4.12
C GLN A 124 3.09 -8.87 -5.00
N ILE A 125 2.57 -7.62 -4.97
CA ILE A 125 3.18 -6.47 -5.65
C ILE A 125 4.57 -6.20 -5.08
N ARG A 126 4.70 -6.17 -3.75
CA ARG A 126 6.00 -6.03 -3.06
C ARG A 126 6.98 -7.11 -3.49
N GLU A 127 6.57 -8.37 -3.51
CA GLU A 127 7.44 -9.48 -3.95
C GLU A 127 7.93 -9.32 -5.38
N MET A 128 7.08 -8.84 -6.29
CA MET A 128 7.50 -8.53 -7.66
C MET A 128 8.50 -7.36 -7.71
N PHE A 129 8.32 -6.32 -6.89
CA PHE A 129 9.28 -5.21 -6.82
C PHE A 129 10.61 -5.61 -6.18
N VAL A 130 10.60 -6.42 -5.12
CA VAL A 130 11.83 -7.00 -4.54
C VAL A 130 12.57 -7.83 -5.58
N SER A 131 11.84 -8.66 -6.33
CA SER A 131 12.44 -9.48 -7.40
C SER A 131 12.96 -8.64 -8.57
N ARG A 132 12.38 -7.46 -8.82
CA ARG A 132 12.75 -6.59 -9.95
C ARG A 132 13.91 -5.65 -9.62
N PHE A 133 13.83 -4.96 -8.49
CA PHE A 133 14.74 -3.88 -8.10
C PHE A 133 15.75 -4.29 -7.01
N GLY A 134 15.66 -5.52 -6.50
CA GLY A 134 16.58 -6.07 -5.52
C GLY A 134 16.16 -5.86 -4.07
N LYS A 135 16.74 -6.67 -3.19
CA LYS A 135 16.45 -6.66 -1.75
C LYS A 135 16.89 -5.38 -1.06
N GLU A 136 18.05 -4.83 -1.45
CA GLU A 136 18.57 -3.57 -0.92
C GLU A 136 17.64 -2.38 -1.17
N PHE A 137 17.07 -2.30 -2.38
CA PHE A 137 16.07 -1.28 -2.71
C PHE A 137 14.86 -1.39 -1.78
N ALA A 138 14.34 -2.62 -1.62
CA ALA A 138 13.18 -2.86 -0.78
C ALA A 138 13.46 -2.64 0.72
N ALA A 139 14.65 -2.97 1.21
CA ALA A 139 15.07 -2.73 2.59
C ALA A 139 15.11 -1.22 2.90
N ARG A 140 15.72 -0.41 2.03
CA ARG A 140 15.74 1.06 2.18
C ARG A 140 14.34 1.65 2.26
N ALA A 141 13.41 1.16 1.44
CA ALA A 141 12.01 1.57 1.48
C ALA A 141 11.30 1.09 2.75
N ALA A 142 11.54 -0.14 3.20
CA ALA A 142 10.91 -0.73 4.38
C ALA A 142 11.37 -0.09 5.70
N GLU A 143 12.64 0.31 5.78
CA GLU A 143 13.29 0.83 6.99
C GLU A 143 13.30 2.36 7.07
N LEU A 144 12.69 3.06 6.10
CA LEU A 144 12.70 4.53 6.01
C LEU A 144 14.12 5.14 6.05
N GLN A 145 15.12 4.46 5.46
CA GLN A 145 16.47 5.00 5.38
C GLN A 145 16.48 6.33 4.61
N ASN A 146 17.49 7.19 4.84
CA ASN A 146 17.58 8.53 4.22
C ASN A 146 17.33 8.48 2.70
N ASN A 147 16.52 9.41 2.17
CA ASN A 147 16.12 9.50 0.76
C ASN A 147 15.38 8.26 0.19
N CYS A 148 14.68 7.48 1.02
CA CYS A 148 13.90 6.32 0.58
C CYS A 148 12.72 6.64 -0.34
N GLY A 149 12.30 7.91 -0.42
CA GLY A 149 11.18 8.36 -1.27
C GLY A 149 9.81 7.89 -0.78
N VAL A 150 9.67 7.41 0.46
CA VAL A 150 8.38 6.96 1.00
C VAL A 150 7.50 8.16 1.31
N ASN A 151 6.26 8.13 0.81
CA ASN A 151 5.28 9.17 1.06
C ASN A 151 4.94 9.26 2.56
N LEU A 152 4.81 10.49 3.06
CA LEU A 152 4.51 10.74 4.47
C LEU A 152 3.20 10.10 4.93
N LYS A 153 2.18 10.01 4.07
CA LYS A 153 0.90 9.34 4.39
C LYS A 153 1.07 7.85 4.69
N ALA A 154 2.09 7.21 4.13
CA ALA A 154 2.38 5.81 4.43
C ALA A 154 2.94 5.61 5.85
N ARG A 155 3.43 6.69 6.49
CA ARG A 155 4.15 6.66 7.79
C ARG A 155 3.25 6.93 9.00
N ILE A 156 1.99 7.34 8.77
CA ILE A 156 0.99 7.73 9.78
C ILE A 156 0.13 6.54 10.20
#